data_AF-A0AAE3DA71-F1
#
_entry.id   AF-A0AAE3DA71-F1
#
_cell.length_a   1.000
_cell.length_b   1.000
_cell.length_c   1.000
_cell.angle_alpha   90.00
_cell.angle_beta   90.00
_cell.angle_gamma   90.00
#
_symmetry.space_group_name_H-M   'P 1'
#
loop_
_entity.id
_entity.type
_entity.pdbx_description
1 polymer ?
#
loop_
_entity_poly.entity_id
_entity_poly.type
_entity_poly.pdbx_seq_one_letter_code
_entity_poly.pdbx_strand_id
1 'polypeptide(L)'
;MALVGNLGSFIIFEVSSNKVLTFSGMSRKVTGRWAEHQVIGGKAEAEFLGADLQEVSMSIFLSTMHGVRPRKTLERIHKAVEKGEYFTFVIGGQKVGKKKWRITSTSETWDNIIRDGDLVSAKVSVTLREYV
;
A
#
# COMPACT_ATOMS: atom_id res chain seq x y z
N MET A 1 6.96 -21.89 -5.84
CA MET A 1 7.04 -20.47 -5.47
C MET A 1 5.97 -19.74 -6.25
N ALA A 2 5.07 -19.02 -5.57
CA ALA A 2 4.00 -18.25 -6.20
C ALA A 2 4.25 -16.75 -5.98
N LEU A 3 4.31 -15.98 -7.06
CA LEU A 3 4.42 -14.53 -7.02
C LEU A 3 3.02 -13.93 -6.97
N VAL A 4 2.72 -13.21 -5.88
CA VAL A 4 1.43 -12.54 -5.69
C VAL A 4 1.44 -11.19 -6.38
N GLY A 5 2.53 -10.45 -6.25
CA GLY A 5 2.66 -9.11 -6.81
C GLY A 5 3.97 -8.46 -6.40
N ASN A 6 4.20 -7.23 -6.85
CA ASN A 6 5.37 -6.47 -6.47
C ASN A 6 5.12 -4.97 -6.52
N LEU A 7 5.81 -4.27 -5.63
CA LEU A 7 5.92 -2.83 -5.61
C LEU A 7 7.33 -2.48 -6.07
N GLY A 8 7.50 -2.37 -7.39
CA GLY A 8 8.82 -2.27 -8.04
C GLY A 8 9.73 -3.45 -7.68
N SER A 9 11.03 -3.17 -7.47
CA SER A 9 12.01 -4.08 -6.87
C SER A 9 12.07 -3.95 -5.34
N PHE A 10 11.22 -3.09 -4.77
CA PHE A 10 11.26 -2.72 -3.37
C PHE A 10 10.60 -3.79 -2.49
N ILE A 11 9.34 -4.13 -2.75
CA ILE A 11 8.66 -5.23 -2.09
C ILE A 11 8.20 -6.23 -3.14
N ILE A 12 8.56 -7.50 -2.93
CA ILE A 12 8.08 -8.63 -3.72
C ILE A 12 7.18 -9.43 -2.81
N PHE A 13 5.89 -9.49 -3.16
CA PHE A 13 4.91 -10.29 -2.46
C PHE A 13 4.93 -11.70 -3.03
N GLU A 14 5.33 -12.65 -2.20
CA GLU A 14 5.57 -14.02 -2.61
C GLU A 14 5.17 -15.00 -1.50
N VAL A 15 4.72 -16.17 -1.93
CA VAL A 15 4.39 -17.29 -1.06
C VAL A 15 5.20 -18.50 -1.51
N SER A 16 5.99 -19.02 -0.58
CA SER A 16 6.84 -20.20 -0.76
C SER A 16 6.97 -20.94 0.56
N SER A 17 7.48 -22.17 0.52
CA SER A 17 7.71 -22.97 1.74
C SER A 17 8.69 -22.31 2.71
N ASN A 18 9.58 -21.44 2.24
CA ASN A 18 10.60 -20.78 3.05
C ASN A 18 10.21 -19.36 3.46
N LYS A 19 9.33 -18.71 2.69
CA LYS A 19 8.98 -17.30 2.89
C LYS A 19 7.55 -17.01 2.47
N VAL A 20 6.82 -16.36 3.36
CA VAL A 20 5.45 -15.88 3.13
C VAL A 20 5.42 -14.38 3.42
N LEU A 21 5.37 -13.57 2.36
CA LEU A 21 5.18 -12.13 2.44
C LEU A 21 4.04 -11.74 1.52
N THR A 22 2.87 -11.49 2.09
CA THR A 22 1.67 -11.12 1.35
C THR A 22 0.93 -9.99 2.07
N PHE A 23 0.00 -9.37 1.36
CA PHE A 23 -0.91 -8.36 1.91
C PHE A 23 -2.34 -8.90 1.93
N SER A 24 -3.16 -8.30 2.78
CA SER A 24 -4.58 -8.59 2.92
C SER A 24 -5.37 -7.29 3.03
N GLY A 25 -6.67 -7.36 2.76
CA GLY A 25 -7.57 -6.21 2.90
C GLY A 25 -7.22 -5.03 2.00
N MET A 26 -6.72 -5.28 0.79
CA MET A 26 -6.43 -4.21 -0.16
C MET A 26 -7.71 -3.48 -0.56
N SER A 27 -7.74 -2.16 -0.37
CA SER A 27 -8.80 -1.26 -0.80
C SER A 27 -8.22 -0.22 -1.75
N ARG A 28 -8.93 0.08 -2.85
CA ARG A 28 -8.54 1.10 -3.83
C ARG A 28 -9.64 2.13 -3.98
N LYS A 29 -9.30 3.39 -3.73
CA LYS A 29 -10.19 4.55 -3.88
C LYS A 29 -9.85 5.29 -5.16
N VAL A 30 -10.85 5.46 -6.00
CA VAL A 30 -10.79 6.28 -7.23
C VAL A 30 -11.86 7.34 -7.12
N THR A 31 -11.48 8.60 -7.16
CA THR A 31 -12.38 9.73 -6.95
C THR A 31 -12.32 10.67 -8.13
N GLY A 32 -13.49 11.10 -8.61
CA GLY A 32 -13.63 12.18 -9.58
C GLY A 32 -13.97 13.47 -8.86
N ARG A 33 -13.39 14.59 -9.28
CA ARG A 33 -13.73 15.92 -8.77
C ARG A 33 -14.88 16.49 -9.59
N TRP A 34 -15.91 16.95 -8.90
CA TRP A 34 -17.10 17.55 -9.48
C TRP A 34 -17.36 18.89 -8.79
N ALA A 35 -17.77 19.89 -9.56
CA ALA A 35 -18.31 21.15 -9.04
C ALA A 35 -19.84 21.11 -9.17
N GLU A 36 -20.56 21.54 -8.14
CA GLU A 36 -22.01 21.69 -8.20
C GLU A 36 -22.37 23.18 -8.28
N HIS A 37 -23.13 23.55 -9.30
CA HIS A 37 -23.61 24.91 -9.51
C HIS A 37 -25.09 24.99 -9.12
N GLN A 38 -25.37 25.83 -8.13
CA GLN A 38 -26.74 26.05 -7.65
C GLN A 38 -27.54 26.85 -8.68
N VAL A 39 -28.72 26.35 -9.04
CA VAL A 39 -29.66 27.01 -9.95
C VAL A 39 -30.90 27.42 -9.15
N ILE A 40 -31.28 28.69 -9.20
CA ILE A 40 -32.45 29.19 -8.46
C ILE A 40 -33.71 28.48 -8.97
N GLY A 41 -34.41 27.79 -8.07
CA GLY A 41 -35.66 27.07 -8.38
C GLY A 41 -35.47 25.75 -9.15
N GLY A 42 -34.24 25.33 -9.41
CA GLY A 42 -33.91 24.10 -10.13
C GLY A 42 -33.04 23.14 -9.33
N LYS A 43 -32.75 21.98 -9.90
CA LYS A 43 -31.75 21.05 -9.36
C LYS A 43 -30.36 21.61 -9.67
N ALA A 44 -29.42 21.42 -8.74
CA ALA A 44 -28.03 21.80 -8.97
C ALA A 44 -27.45 21.01 -10.17
N GLU A 45 -26.70 21.72 -11.01
CA GLU A 45 -26.01 21.15 -12.16
C GLU A 45 -24.58 20.74 -11.75
N ALA A 46 -24.10 19.58 -12.21
CA ALA A 46 -22.80 19.06 -11.83
C ALA A 46 -21.83 19.09 -13.01
N GLU A 47 -20.68 19.74 -12.84
CA GLU A 47 -19.61 19.83 -13.83
C GLU A 47 -18.39 19.01 -13.41
N PHE A 48 -17.83 18.23 -14.34
CA PHE A 48 -16.67 17.38 -14.06
C PHE A 48 -15.36 18.16 -14.19
N LEU A 49 -14.61 18.26 -13.09
CA LEU A 49 -13.34 19.00 -13.00
C LEU A 49 -12.10 18.13 -13.30
N GLY A 50 -12.25 16.80 -13.32
CA GLY A 50 -11.15 15.86 -13.56
C GLY A 50 -11.00 14.80 -12.46
N ALA A 51 -10.17 13.79 -12.74
CA ALA A 51 -9.89 12.72 -11.77
C ALA A 51 -8.95 13.20 -10.66
N ASP A 52 -9.20 12.74 -9.43
CA ASP A 52 -8.31 12.90 -8.30
C ASP A 52 -7.25 11.77 -8.27
N LEU A 53 -6.18 11.98 -7.51
CA LEU A 53 -5.14 10.96 -7.31
C LEU A 53 -5.74 9.74 -6.63
N GLN A 54 -5.47 8.57 -7.20
CA GLN A 54 -5.95 7.33 -6.60
C GLN A 54 -5.20 7.00 -5.33
N GLU A 55 -5.89 6.33 -4.41
CA GLU A 55 -5.33 5.88 -3.14
C GLU A 55 -5.54 4.37 -2.99
N VAL A 56 -4.54 3.68 -2.46
CA VAL A 56 -4.60 2.26 -2.13
C VAL A 56 -4.18 2.08 -0.69
N SER A 57 -4.97 1.36 0.10
CA SER A 57 -4.59 0.93 1.44
C SER A 57 -4.57 -0.58 1.51
N MET A 58 -3.62 -1.14 2.26
CA MET A 58 -3.51 -2.58 2.47
C MET A 58 -2.80 -2.88 3.79
N SER A 59 -3.01 -4.07 4.34
CA SER A 59 -2.32 -4.54 5.52
C SER A 59 -1.38 -5.69 5.18
N ILE A 60 -0.18 -5.66 5.75
CA ILE A 60 0.88 -6.67 5.59
C ILE A 60 1.12 -7.27 6.97
N PHE A 61 1.16 -8.59 7.05
CA PHE A 61 1.54 -9.28 8.27
C PHE A 61 2.98 -9.79 8.15
N LEU A 62 3.84 -9.32 9.05
CA LEU A 62 5.25 -9.69 9.12
C LEU A 62 5.44 -10.66 10.29
N SER A 63 6.06 -11.80 10.04
CA SER A 63 6.39 -12.77 11.08
C SER A 63 7.70 -13.49 10.78
N THR A 64 8.51 -13.72 11.81
CA THR A 64 9.73 -14.55 11.70
C THR A 64 9.40 -15.99 11.33
N MET A 65 8.23 -16.49 11.73
CA MET A 65 7.72 -17.81 11.35
C MET A 65 7.46 -17.93 9.84
N HIS A 66 7.23 -16.80 9.18
CA HIS A 66 7.08 -16.72 7.73
C HIS A 66 8.40 -16.50 7.00
N GLY A 67 9.55 -16.68 7.65
CA GLY A 67 10.86 -16.46 7.05
C GLY A 67 11.18 -14.99 6.75
N VAL A 68 10.40 -14.05 7.30
CA VAL A 68 10.59 -12.61 7.13
C VAL A 68 11.17 -12.04 8.42
N ARG A 69 12.19 -11.19 8.34
CA ARG A 69 12.68 -10.43 9.51
C ARG A 69 11.84 -9.16 9.66
N PRO A 70 10.90 -9.06 10.63
CA PRO A 70 9.95 -7.94 10.68
C PRO A 70 10.66 -6.60 10.81
N ARG A 71 11.58 -6.48 11.78
CA ARG A 71 12.31 -5.22 12.06
C ARG A 71 13.09 -4.71 10.85
N LYS A 72 13.84 -5.58 10.15
CA LYS A 72 14.58 -5.20 8.94
C LYS A 72 13.65 -4.78 7.79
N THR A 73 12.47 -5.40 7.70
CA THR A 73 11.49 -5.09 6.67
C THR A 73 10.80 -3.76 6.95
N LEU A 74 10.46 -3.48 8.21
CA LEU A 74 9.93 -2.20 8.68
C LEU A 74 10.88 -1.04 8.40
N GLU A 75 12.14 -1.17 8.82
CA GLU A 75 13.19 -0.17 8.53
C GLU A 75 13.35 0.11 7.05
N ARG A 76 13.19 -0.93 6.21
CA ARG A 76 13.23 -0.77 4.76
C ARG A 76 12.03 0.05 4.28
N ILE A 77 10.82 -0.24 4.76
CA ILE A 77 9.58 0.50 4.45
C ILE A 77 9.71 1.96 4.88
N HIS A 78 10.17 2.22 6.11
CA HIS A 78 10.39 3.58 6.62
C HIS A 78 11.30 4.39 5.71
N LYS A 79 12.46 3.83 5.32
CA LYS A 79 13.39 4.51 4.42
C LYS A 79 12.79 4.84 3.05
N ALA A 80 11.93 3.98 2.50
CA ALA A 80 11.27 4.27 1.22
C ALA A 80 10.23 5.39 1.35
N VAL A 81 9.50 5.44 2.48
CA VAL A 81 8.57 6.53 2.80
C VAL A 81 9.34 7.84 2.93
N GLU A 82 10.39 7.87 3.73
CA GLU A 82 11.19 9.08 3.99
C GLU A 82 11.91 9.61 2.76
N LYS A 83 12.36 8.72 1.86
CA LYS A 83 12.98 9.09 0.59
C LYS A 83 11.98 9.53 -0.48
N GLY A 84 10.67 9.32 -0.27
CA GLY A 84 9.65 9.61 -1.27
C GLY A 84 9.79 8.74 -2.53
N GLU A 85 10.26 7.50 -2.39
CA GLU A 85 10.44 6.60 -3.53
C GLU A 85 9.08 6.21 -4.14
N TYR A 86 9.05 6.07 -5.47
CA TYR A 86 7.85 5.74 -6.23
C TYR A 86 8.08 4.52 -7.13
N PHE A 87 7.07 3.66 -7.21
CA PHE A 87 7.20 2.35 -7.84
C PHE A 87 5.98 1.98 -8.66
N THR A 88 6.16 1.09 -9.63
CA THR A 88 5.03 0.44 -10.30
C THR A 88 4.49 -0.65 -9.38
N PHE A 89 3.18 -0.62 -9.15
CA PHE A 89 2.51 -1.64 -8.35
C PHE A 89 1.83 -2.65 -9.26
N VAL A 90 2.12 -3.93 -9.06
CA VAL A 90 1.65 -5.04 -9.90
C VAL A 90 1.11 -6.14 -8.99
N ILE A 91 -0.03 -6.70 -9.34
CA ILE A 91 -0.65 -7.84 -8.63
C ILE A 91 -1.12 -8.84 -9.68
N GLY A 92 -0.79 -10.13 -9.51
CA GLY A 92 -1.19 -11.19 -10.43
C GLY A 92 -0.73 -10.95 -11.88
N GLY A 93 0.40 -10.26 -12.08
CA GLY A 93 0.91 -9.89 -13.40
C GLY A 93 0.24 -8.65 -14.03
N GLN A 94 -0.77 -8.06 -13.39
CA GLN A 94 -1.44 -6.86 -13.88
C GLN A 94 -1.03 -5.62 -13.08
N LYS A 95 -0.78 -4.51 -13.78
CA LYS A 95 -0.48 -3.23 -13.14
C LYS A 95 -1.71 -2.68 -12.43
N VAL A 96 -1.54 -2.27 -11.18
CA VAL A 96 -2.58 -1.56 -10.43
C VAL A 96 -2.51 -0.10 -10.85
N GLY A 97 -3.52 0.35 -11.60
CA GLY A 97 -3.52 1.71 -12.14
C GLY A 97 -2.56 1.91 -13.31
N LYS A 98 -2.58 3.13 -13.89
CA LYS A 98 -1.75 3.49 -15.05
C LYS A 98 -0.42 4.12 -14.64
N LYS A 99 -0.38 4.83 -13.51
CA LYS A 99 0.79 5.58 -13.05
C LYS A 99 1.59 4.81 -11.99
N LYS A 100 2.65 5.44 -11.50
CA LYS A 100 3.46 4.93 -10.39
C LYS A 100 2.79 5.29 -9.06
N TRP A 101 3.19 4.62 -8.00
CA TRP A 101 2.64 4.77 -6.65
C TRP A 101 3.76 5.15 -5.69
N ARG A 102 3.50 6.10 -4.82
CA ARG A 102 4.37 6.44 -3.68
C ARG A 102 3.69 6.01 -2.38
N ILE A 103 4.49 5.64 -1.39
CA ILE A 103 3.97 5.35 -0.05
C ILE A 103 3.79 6.69 0.66
N THR A 104 2.56 7.00 1.09
CA THR A 104 2.25 8.26 1.77
C THR A 104 2.25 8.11 3.28
N SER A 105 1.83 6.97 3.78
CA SER A 105 1.86 6.68 5.21
C SER A 105 2.03 5.20 5.46
N THR A 106 2.63 4.89 6.60
CA THR A 106 2.75 3.54 7.14
C THR A 106 2.41 3.60 8.62
N SER A 107 1.61 2.66 9.09
CA SER A 107 1.26 2.47 10.49
C SER A 107 1.59 1.04 10.86
N GLU A 108 2.19 0.83 12.02
CA GLU A 108 2.63 -0.47 12.48
C GLU A 108 2.13 -0.79 13.88
N THR A 109 1.88 -2.06 14.12
CA THR A 109 1.48 -2.61 15.40
C THR A 109 2.39 -3.80 15.68
N TRP A 110 3.14 -3.72 16.78
CA TRP A 110 4.08 -4.76 17.16
C TRP A 110 3.35 -5.72 18.11
N ASP A 111 3.12 -6.94 17.66
CA ASP A 111 2.29 -7.90 18.40
C ASP A 111 3.13 -8.68 19.41
N ASN A 112 4.17 -9.39 18.94
CA ASN A 112 4.99 -10.26 19.78
C ASN A 112 6.44 -9.79 19.77
N ILE A 113 6.93 -9.41 20.95
CA ILE A 113 8.34 -9.09 21.21
C ILE A 113 8.84 -10.12 22.23
N ILE A 114 9.95 -10.78 21.92
CA ILE A 114 10.54 -11.80 22.79
C ILE A 114 11.74 -11.24 23.56
N ARG A 115 12.42 -12.12 24.32
CA ARG A 115 13.65 -11.79 25.04
C ARG A 115 14.65 -11.09 24.11
N ASP A 116 15.40 -10.15 24.66
CA ASP A 116 16.35 -9.29 23.95
C ASP A 116 15.73 -8.26 22.99
N GLY A 117 14.40 -8.09 23.02
CA GLY A 117 13.70 -7.05 22.24
C GLY A 117 13.51 -7.42 20.77
N ASP A 118 13.64 -8.71 20.45
CA ASP A 118 13.44 -9.23 19.10
C ASP A 118 11.96 -9.25 18.72
N LEU A 119 11.64 -8.57 17.62
CA LEU A 119 10.29 -8.48 17.09
C LEU A 119 9.99 -9.75 16.27
N VAL A 120 9.08 -10.58 16.79
CA VAL A 120 8.66 -11.84 16.17
C VAL A 120 7.54 -11.62 15.17
N SER A 121 6.56 -10.78 15.51
CA SER A 121 5.45 -10.48 14.61
C SER A 121 4.97 -9.04 14.71
N ALA A 122 4.58 -8.48 13.57
CA ALA A 122 3.99 -7.16 13.47
C ALA A 122 2.99 -7.10 12.33
N LYS A 123 1.95 -6.29 12.51
CA LYS A 123 1.02 -5.89 11.45
C LYS A 123 1.36 -4.49 10.97
N VAL A 124 1.39 -4.30 9.66
CA VAL A 124 1.76 -3.05 9.02
C VAL A 124 0.66 -2.64 8.05
N SER A 125 0.08 -1.47 8.24
CA SER A 125 -0.87 -0.87 7.33
C SER A 125 -0.15 0.17 6.47
N VAL A 126 -0.18 -0.02 5.15
CA VAL A 126 0.50 0.83 4.19
C VAL A 126 -0.54 1.53 3.33
N THR A 127 -0.40 2.84 3.20
CA THR A 127 -1.21 3.66 2.29
C THR A 127 -0.33 4.20 1.16
N LEU A 128 -0.78 3.97 -0.06
CA LEU A 128 -0.16 4.36 -1.31
C LEU A 128 -1.03 5.41 -1.99
N ARG A 129 -0.39 6.41 -2.60
CA ARG A 129 -1.07 7.33 -3.53
C ARG A 129 -0.41 7.33 -4.89
N GLU A 130 -1.22 7.60 -5.90
CA GLU A 130 -0.76 7.79 -7.27
C GLU A 130 0.25 8.95 -7.34
N TYR A 131 1.33 8.73 -8.08
CA TYR A 131 2.36 9.71 -8.36
C TYR A 131 2.28 10.08 -9.84
N VAL A 132 2.00 11.36 -10.10
CA VAL A 132 1.84 11.94 -11.45
C VAL A 132 3.05 12.76 -11.81
#